data_AF-A0A9D1DKB5-F1
#
_entry.id   AF-A0A9D1DKB5-F1
#
_cell.length_a   1.000
_cell.length_b   1.000
_cell.length_c   1.000
_cell.angle_alpha   90.00
_cell.angle_beta   90.00
_cell.angle_gamma   90.00
#
_symmetry.space_group_name_H-M   'P 1'
#
loop_
_entity.id
_entity.type
_entity.pdbx_description
1 polymer ?
#
loop_
_entity_poly.entity_id
_entity_poly.type
_entity_poly.pdbx_seq_one_letter_code
_entity_poly.pdbx_strand_id
1 'polypeptide(L)' 'MQKVVYISNSRDLAEETDVNENKYLARINKLLEDGWTVAQMNTQTVDVDPRLDGCLHKETLVSFVILEKNQ' A
#
# COMPACT_ATOMS: atom_id res chain seq x y z
N MET A 1 -1.84 1.69 -21.71
CA MET A 1 -2.72 2.43 -20.78
C MET A 1 -2.08 2.48 -19.40
N GLN A 2 -2.19 3.61 -18.69
CA GLN A 2 -1.60 3.79 -17.34
C GLN A 2 -2.67 4.00 -16.27
N LYS A 3 -2.40 3.53 -15.04
CA LYS A 3 -3.25 3.68 -13.85
C LYS A 3 -2.38 3.95 -12.63
N VAL A 4 -2.85 4.82 -11.73
CA VAL A 4 -2.21 5.05 -10.43
C VAL A 4 -3.01 4.34 -9.34
N VAL A 5 -2.32 3.60 -8.48
CA VAL A 5 -2.88 2.92 -7.30
C VAL A 5 -2.20 3.46 -6.06
N TYR A 6 -3.01 3.95 -5.11
CA TYR A 6 -2.53 4.33 -3.79
C TYR A 6 -2.63 3.14 -2.83
N ILE A 7 -1.53 2.85 -2.15
CA ILE A 7 -1.43 1.83 -1.11
C ILE A 7 -1.10 2.57 0.18
N SER A 8 -1.86 2.33 1.24
CA SER A 8 -1.59 2.87 2.57
C SER A 8 -1.72 1.76 3.57
N ASN A 9 -0.60 1.31 4.11
CA ASN A 9 -0.58 0.38 5.22
C ASN A 9 -0.37 1.17 6.51
N SER A 10 -1.48 1.44 7.20
CA SER A 10 -1.46 1.76 8.62
C SER A 10 -1.07 0.46 9.34
N ARG A 11 0.23 0.30 9.63
CA ARG A 11 0.71 -0.86 10.39
C ARG A 11 0.22 -0.76 11.82
N ASP A 12 -0.95 -1.30 12.10
CA ASP A 12 -1.14 -1.97 13.39
C ASP A 12 -0.41 -3.30 13.28
N LEU A 13 0.88 -3.29 13.62
CA LEU A 13 1.76 -4.47 13.60
C LEU A 13 1.20 -5.65 14.42
N ALA A 14 0.21 -5.38 15.28
CA ALA A 14 -0.48 -6.36 16.13
C ALA A 14 -1.60 -7.15 15.41
N GLU A 15 -2.09 -6.71 14.24
CA GLU A 15 -3.25 -7.34 13.57
C GLU A 15 -2.89 -8.24 12.38
N GLU A 16 -1.70 -8.12 11.78
CA GLU A 16 -1.29 -8.91 10.61
C GLU A 16 -0.29 -10.01 11.00
N THR A 17 -0.74 -11.26 11.03
CA THR A 17 0.10 -12.45 11.26
C THR A 17 0.82 -12.96 10.00
N ASP A 18 0.33 -12.62 8.80
CA ASP A 18 0.96 -12.96 7.52
C ASP A 18 1.11 -11.72 6.63
N VAL A 19 2.35 -11.47 6.21
CA VAL A 19 2.71 -10.36 5.31
C VAL A 19 2.13 -10.52 3.90
N ASN A 20 1.77 -11.74 3.49
CA ASN A 20 1.17 -12.04 2.19
C ASN A 20 -0.36 -11.85 2.20
N GLU A 21 -0.99 -11.95 3.37
CA GLU A 21 -2.43 -11.67 3.55
C GLU A 21 -2.71 -10.17 3.69
N ASN A 22 -1.71 -9.33 3.42
CA ASN A 22 -1.83 -7.90 3.56
C ASN A 22 -2.98 -7.35 2.71
N LYS A 23 -4.07 -6.98 3.39
CA LYS A 23 -5.31 -6.51 2.75
C LYS A 23 -5.10 -5.29 1.86
N TYR A 24 -4.04 -4.51 2.11
CA TYR A 24 -3.70 -3.33 1.35
C TYR A 24 -3.02 -3.66 0.01
N LEU A 25 -2.44 -4.85 -0.14
CA LEU A 25 -1.88 -5.35 -1.39
C LEU A 25 -2.89 -6.14 -2.24
N ALA A 26 -4.01 -6.57 -1.67
CA ALA A 26 -5.02 -7.36 -2.39
C ALA A 26 -5.50 -6.70 -3.70
N ARG A 27 -5.63 -5.36 -3.71
CA ARG A 27 -6.04 -4.62 -4.90
C ARG A 27 -4.98 -4.62 -5.99
N ILE A 28 -3.71 -4.46 -5.64
CA ILE A 28 -2.64 -4.48 -6.63
C ILE A 28 -2.43 -5.91 -7.14
N ASN A 29 -2.47 -6.92 -6.27
CA ASN A 29 -2.34 -8.33 -6.67
C ASN A 29 -3.36 -8.73 -7.73
N LYS A 30 -4.65 -8.37 -7.55
CA LYS A 30 -5.68 -8.60 -8.57
C LYS A 30 -5.38 -7.92 -9.90
N LEU A 31 -4.85 -6.69 -9.87
CA LEU A 31 -4.49 -5.98 -11.10
C LEU A 31 -3.30 -6.64 -11.79
N LEU A 32 -2.34 -7.16 -11.04
CA LEU A 32 -1.21 -7.92 -11.59
C LEU A 32 -1.69 -9.24 -12.22
N GLU A 33 -2.61 -9.95 -11.58
CA GLU A 33 -3.28 -11.15 -12.12
C GLU A 33 -4.05 -10.83 -13.41
N ASP A 34 -4.70 -9.66 -13.48
CA ASP A 34 -5.38 -9.15 -14.68
C ASP A 34 -4.41 -8.72 -15.80
N GLY A 35 -3.10 -8.92 -15.63
CA GLY A 35 -2.07 -8.62 -16.63
C GLY A 35 -1.64 -7.15 -16.68
N TRP A 36 -1.86 -6.38 -15.62
CA TRP A 36 -1.17 -5.11 -15.45
C TRP A 36 0.25 -5.33 -14.91
N THR A 37 1.17 -4.45 -15.26
CA THR A 37 2.56 -4.48 -14.79
C THR A 37 2.89 -3.23 -14.00
N VAL A 38 3.76 -3.34 -13.00
CA VAL A 38 4.26 -2.18 -12.25
C VAL A 38 5.29 -1.44 -13.10
N ALA A 39 4.99 -0.21 -13.48
CA ALA A 39 5.92 0.68 -14.18
C ALA A 39 6.78 1.47 -13.19
N GLN A 40 6.19 1.92 -12.07
CA GLN A 40 6.89 2.66 -11.02
C GLN A 40 6.21 2.45 -9.67
N MET A 41 7.00 2.45 -8.59
CA MET A 41 6.51 2.41 -7.22
C MET A 41 7.31 3.41 -6.38
N ASN A 42 6.63 4.39 -5.78
CA ASN A 42 7.25 5.36 -4.87
C ASN A 42 6.67 5.18 -3.49
N THR A 43 7.48 4.65 -2.57
CA THR A 43 7.11 4.41 -1.17
C THR A 43 7.61 5.55 -0.28
N GLN A 44 6.76 6.01 0.62
CA GLN A 44 7.07 6.99 1.65
C GLN A 44 6.58 6.47 3.01
N THR A 45 7.34 6.75 4.06
CA THR A 45 6.89 6.55 5.43
C THR A 45 6.38 7.89 5.94
N VAL A 46 5.16 7.90 6.46
CA VAL A 46 4.56 9.10 7.05
C VAL A 46 4.36 8.84 8.55
N ASP A 47 4.97 9.71 9.35
CA ASP A 47 4.76 9.72 10.79
C ASP A 47 3.36 10.28 11.10
N VAL A 48 2.57 9.54 11.86
CA VAL A 48 1.27 10.00 12.33
C VAL A 48 1.47 10.86 13.58
N ASP A 49 0.84 12.04 13.61
CA ASP A 49 0.98 12.99 14.72
C ASP A 49 0.64 12.31 16.06
N PRO A 50 1.58 12.24 17.02
CA PRO A 50 1.38 11.58 18.31
C PRO A 50 0.32 12.26 19.18
N ARG A 51 -0.16 13.45 18.81
CA ARG A 51 -1.24 14.20 19.48
C ARG A 51 -2.65 13.73 19.08
N LEU A 52 -2.78 12.84 18.10
CA LEU A 52 -4.01 12.07 17.89
C LEU A 52 -4.12 11.02 19.01
N ASP A 53 -4.75 11.44 20.11
CA ASP A 53 -4.94 10.64 21.33
C ASP A 53 -5.34 9.19 21.02
N GLY A 54 -4.55 8.23 21.53
CA GLY A 54 -4.84 6.79 21.45
C GLY A 54 -4.15 6.01 20.33
N CYS A 55 -3.45 6.66 19.41
CA CYS A 55 -2.61 5.95 18.43
C CYS A 55 -1.20 5.75 18.99
N LEU A 56 -0.86 4.51 19.42
CA LEU A 56 0.54 4.03 19.46
C LEU A 56 1.24 4.54 18.20
N HIS A 57 2.47 5.06 18.28
CA HIS A 57 3.26 5.53 17.12
C HIS A 57 3.02 4.65 15.88
N LYS A 58 2.10 5.04 14.98
CA LYS A 58 1.77 4.27 13.79
C LYS A 58 2.58 4.86 12.65
N GLU A 59 3.71 4.25 12.34
CA GLU A 59 4.36 4.51 11.06
C GLU A 59 3.42 4.00 9.95
N THR A 60 2.91 4.91 9.13
CA THR A 60 2.07 4.54 7.99
C THR A 60 2.94 4.49 6.75
N LEU A 61 3.04 3.32 6.14
CA LEU A 61 3.72 3.15 4.87
C LEU A 61 2.73 3.46 3.76
N VAL A 62 2.99 4.52 3.01
CA VAL A 62 2.18 4.94 1.87
C VAL A 62 2.98 4.76 0.58
N SER A 63 2.34 4.31 -0.47
CA SER A 63 2.99 4.15 -1.77
C SER A 63 2.04 4.51 -2.90
N PHE A 64 2.55 5.25 -3.88
CA PHE A 64 1.90 5.43 -5.16
C PHE A 64 2.53 4.47 -6.17
N VAL A 65 1.71 3.61 -6.74
CA VAL A 65 2.11 2.63 -7.74
C VAL A 65 1.52 3.00 -9.09
N ILE A 66 2.39 3.20 -10.08
CA ILE A 66 2.00 3.37 -11.47
C ILE A 66 1.98 1.98 -12.10
N LEU A 67 0.80 1.58 -12.53
CA LEU A 67 0.57 0.37 -13.31
C LEU A 67 0.41 0.73 -14.78
N GLU A 68 0.93 -0.12 -15.64
CA GLU A 68 0.72 -0.04 -17.07
C GLU A 68 0.17 -1.36 -17.61
N LYS A 69 -0.52 -1.26 -18.74
CA LYS A 69 -0.98 -2.41 -19.50
C LYS A 69 -0.89 -2.04 -20.97
N ASN A 70 -0.15 -2.84 -21.73
CA ASN A 70 -0.15 -2.73 -23.18
C ASN A 70 -1.55 -3.08 -23.68
N GLN A 71 -2.14 -2.18 -24.47
CA GLN A 71 -3.38 -2.47 -25.17
C GLN A 71 -3.09 -3.40 -26.34
#